data_AF-A0A955YBU4-F1
#
_entry.id   AF-A0A955YBU4-F1
#
_cell.length_a   1.000
_cell.length_b   1.000
_cell.length_c   1.000
_cell.angle_alpha   90.00
_cell.angle_beta   90.00
_cell.angle_gamma   90.00
#
_symmetry.space_group_name_H-M   'P 1'
#
loop_
_entity.id
_entity.type
_entity.pdbx_description
1 polymer ?
#
loop_
_entity_poly.entity_id
_entity_poly.type
_entity_poly.pdbx_seq_one_letter_code
_entity_poly.pdbx_strand_id
1 'polypeptide(L)'
;MRAWLLLPFLLSSCGDDGGVSSLIVVAGPGEAEGVRAWARTIGDIRIGVVQETDPGQAGPRWRSITLALGQGQDLCDQCYVIDVDDTVITVRGGGLLGRLYGASHALEAMGYRFHHPYESLLPEGLEVDPDAFPGPDTVHAPEIGGRRGIHLHTLHPLDTMFDAWVPSEDGVERMGAVADWVVRNRGSHLQWVALDDILDSSDTHAAWKEHTQAVLKRVHGVGLTAGLGIQLFGSGNLQLAFDLVDKGTTIEAQREELGPRLDLVTDGLDFDLYNLSFGEFFGADP
;
A
#
# COMPACT_ATOMS: atom_id res chain seq x y z
N MET A 1 -32.85 -9.30 -18.40
CA MET A 1 -32.81 -9.04 -16.95
C MET A 1 -32.51 -10.36 -16.25
N ARG A 2 -31.24 -10.64 -15.91
CA ARG A 2 -30.83 -11.87 -15.21
C ARG A 2 -30.60 -11.51 -13.74
N ALA A 3 -31.47 -12.00 -12.86
CA ALA A 3 -31.34 -11.83 -11.42
C ALA A 3 -30.28 -12.82 -10.90
N TRP A 4 -29.20 -12.31 -10.34
CA TRP A 4 -28.24 -13.09 -9.57
C TRP A 4 -28.81 -13.29 -8.17
N LEU A 5 -29.20 -14.54 -7.85
CA LEU A 5 -29.45 -14.95 -6.47
C LEU A 5 -28.10 -15.09 -5.76
N LEU A 6 -27.82 -14.20 -4.81
CA LEU A 6 -26.81 -14.41 -3.79
C LEU A 6 -27.32 -15.52 -2.86
N LEU A 7 -26.78 -16.73 -3.00
CA LEU A 7 -26.98 -17.78 -2.01
C LEU A 7 -26.18 -17.41 -0.74
N PRO A 8 -26.81 -17.33 0.45
CA PRO A 8 -26.06 -17.27 1.69
C PRO A 8 -25.38 -18.63 1.91
N PHE A 9 -24.05 -18.62 2.02
CA PHE A 9 -23.28 -19.76 2.49
C PHE A 9 -23.68 -20.08 3.94
N LEU A 10 -24.63 -21.00 4.12
CA LEU A 10 -24.90 -21.66 5.39
C LEU A 10 -24.10 -22.97 5.42
N LEU A 11 -22.79 -22.86 5.61
CA LEU A 11 -21.97 -24.02 6.00
C LEU A 11 -22.20 -24.26 7.50
N SER A 12 -23.10 -25.18 7.79
CA SER A 12 -23.33 -25.74 9.13
C SER A 12 -22.14 -26.63 9.51
N SER A 13 -21.10 -26.04 10.09
CA SER A 13 -20.09 -26.75 10.88
C SER A 13 -20.72 -27.11 12.24
N CYS A 14 -20.99 -28.40 12.46
CA CYS A 14 -21.49 -28.92 13.74
C CYS A 14 -20.30 -29.39 14.59
N GLY A 15 -20.00 -28.63 15.65
CA GLY A 15 -19.07 -29.03 16.69
C GLY A 15 -17.81 -28.17 16.70
N ASP A 16 -17.94 -26.92 17.14
CA ASP A 16 -16.78 -26.13 17.53
C ASP A 16 -17.15 -25.36 18.80
N ASP A 17 -16.23 -25.36 19.77
CA ASP A 17 -16.45 -25.02 21.18
C ASP A 17 -16.57 -23.50 21.38
N GLY A 18 -17.58 -22.87 20.79
CA GLY A 18 -18.09 -21.55 21.17
C GLY A 18 -17.15 -20.33 21.02
N GLY A 19 -15.91 -20.51 20.57
CA GLY A 19 -14.91 -19.45 20.41
C GLY A 19 -15.26 -18.45 19.29
N VAL A 20 -14.63 -17.28 19.35
CA VAL A 20 -14.67 -16.29 18.26
C VAL A 20 -13.97 -16.88 17.04
N SER A 21 -14.71 -16.99 15.93
CA SER A 21 -14.19 -17.62 14.70
C SER A 21 -13.84 -16.60 13.61
N SER A 22 -14.18 -15.33 13.79
CA SER A 22 -14.05 -14.31 12.74
C SER A 22 -13.73 -12.92 13.27
N LEU A 23 -13.08 -12.12 12.42
CA LEU A 23 -12.82 -10.70 12.60
C LEU A 23 -13.61 -9.93 11.54
N ILE A 24 -14.45 -8.99 11.95
CA ILE A 24 -15.20 -8.12 11.04
C ILE A 24 -14.64 -6.71 11.13
N VAL A 25 -14.01 -6.26 10.05
CA VAL A 25 -13.56 -4.88 9.89
C VAL A 25 -14.72 -4.03 9.37
N VAL A 26 -15.06 -2.97 10.08
CA VAL A 26 -16.14 -2.05 9.71
C VAL A 26 -15.52 -0.76 9.20
N ALA A 27 -15.80 -0.43 7.94
CA ALA A 27 -15.19 0.70 7.24
C ALA A 27 -16.25 1.65 6.66
N GLY A 28 -15.89 2.93 6.51
CA GLY A 28 -16.77 3.93 5.91
C GLY A 28 -16.96 3.74 4.40
N PRO A 29 -18.01 4.33 3.77
CA PRO A 29 -18.30 4.12 2.36
C PRO A 29 -17.19 4.55 1.40
N GLY A 30 -16.44 5.59 1.75
CA GLY A 30 -15.35 6.13 0.92
C GLY A 30 -14.06 5.31 0.96
N GLU A 31 -13.91 4.38 1.90
CA GLU A 31 -12.67 3.63 2.13
C GLU A 31 -12.85 2.11 2.10
N ALA A 32 -14.10 1.61 2.12
CA ALA A 32 -14.38 0.18 2.22
C ALA A 32 -13.77 -0.66 1.08
N GLU A 33 -13.57 -0.09 -0.12
CA GLU A 33 -12.86 -0.78 -1.21
C GLU A 33 -11.37 -0.95 -0.90
N GLY A 34 -10.68 0.12 -0.50
CA GLY A 34 -9.28 0.08 -0.09
C GLY A 34 -9.06 -0.84 1.12
N VAL A 35 -9.93 -0.78 2.12
CA VAL A 35 -9.89 -1.67 3.30
C VAL A 35 -10.14 -3.12 2.90
N ARG A 36 -11.04 -3.40 1.95
CA ARG A 36 -11.25 -4.76 1.42
C ARG A 36 -10.02 -5.30 0.71
N ALA A 37 -9.37 -4.49 -0.11
CA ALA A 37 -8.13 -4.86 -0.78
C ALA A 37 -7.02 -5.15 0.24
N TRP A 38 -6.83 -4.25 1.22
CA TRP A 38 -5.88 -4.39 2.31
C TRP A 38 -6.10 -5.65 3.15
N ALA A 39 -7.35 -5.94 3.53
CA ALA A 39 -7.68 -7.12 4.32
C ALA A 39 -7.46 -8.42 3.54
N ARG A 40 -7.75 -8.43 2.23
CA ARG A 40 -7.56 -9.61 1.38
C ARG A 40 -6.10 -10.05 1.33
N THR A 41 -5.16 -9.12 1.27
CA THR A 41 -3.72 -9.43 1.19
C THR A 41 -3.13 -9.94 2.51
N ILE A 42 -3.91 -9.99 3.60
CA ILE A 42 -3.53 -10.70 4.83
C ILE A 42 -3.59 -12.23 4.62
N GLY A 43 -4.47 -12.71 3.72
CA GLY A 43 -4.62 -14.14 3.43
C GLY A 43 -5.42 -14.92 4.47
N ASP A 44 -6.04 -14.25 5.45
CA ASP A 44 -6.84 -14.90 6.49
C ASP A 44 -8.34 -14.85 6.15
N ILE A 45 -8.91 -16.03 5.88
CA ILE A 45 -10.32 -16.20 5.51
C ILE A 45 -11.30 -15.79 6.63
N ARG A 46 -10.81 -15.65 7.87
CA ARG A 46 -11.61 -15.24 9.03
C ARG A 46 -11.90 -13.73 9.02
N ILE A 47 -11.17 -12.96 8.22
CA ILE A 47 -11.32 -11.50 8.13
C ILE A 47 -12.37 -11.14 7.08
N GLY A 48 -13.50 -10.61 7.53
CA GLY A 48 -14.51 -9.98 6.68
C GLY A 48 -14.44 -8.46 6.76
N VAL A 49 -14.85 -7.78 5.68
CA VAL A 49 -14.98 -6.31 5.68
C VAL A 49 -16.41 -5.93 5.33
N VAL A 50 -17.05 -5.15 6.21
CA VAL A 50 -18.39 -4.61 6.01
C VAL A 50 -18.33 -3.09 5.92
N GLN A 51 -19.26 -2.54 5.14
CA GLN A 51 -19.36 -1.11 4.96
C GLN A 51 -20.52 -0.57 5.80
N GLU A 52 -20.27 0.46 6.58
CA GLU A 52 -21.29 1.15 7.39
C GLU A 52 -21.13 2.67 7.26
N THR A 53 -22.21 3.41 7.50
CA THR A 53 -22.19 4.88 7.44
C THR A 53 -21.49 5.52 8.63
N ASP A 54 -21.53 4.85 9.79
CA ASP A 54 -20.85 5.29 11.01
C ASP A 54 -20.05 4.11 11.59
N PRO A 55 -18.91 3.77 10.96
CA PRO A 55 -18.11 2.61 11.36
C PRO A 55 -17.61 2.71 12.80
N GLY A 56 -17.43 3.91 13.36
CA GLY A 56 -16.95 4.13 14.72
C GLY A 56 -17.98 3.83 15.81
N GLN A 57 -19.25 3.59 15.45
CA GLN A 57 -20.34 3.19 16.36
C GLN A 57 -20.73 1.72 16.20
N ALA A 58 -19.94 0.94 15.46
CA ALA A 58 -20.24 -0.47 15.26
C ALA A 58 -20.16 -1.23 16.59
N GLY A 59 -21.26 -1.90 16.95
CA GLY A 59 -21.36 -2.72 18.15
C GLY A 59 -20.82 -4.14 17.95
N PRO A 60 -20.90 -4.98 19.01
CA PRO A 60 -20.46 -6.37 18.94
C PRO A 60 -21.26 -7.16 17.91
N ARG A 61 -20.60 -8.11 17.26
CA ARG A 61 -21.21 -9.03 16.30
C ARG A 61 -21.14 -10.44 16.84
N TRP A 62 -22.21 -11.20 16.66
CA TRP A 62 -22.32 -12.55 17.20
C TRP A 62 -21.11 -13.41 16.82
N ARG A 63 -20.38 -13.90 17.83
CA ARG A 63 -19.17 -14.74 17.70
C ARG A 63 -18.06 -14.14 16.83
N SER A 64 -17.94 -12.81 16.80
CA SER A 64 -16.91 -12.11 16.02
C SER A 64 -16.25 -11.01 16.85
N ILE A 65 -14.97 -10.76 16.60
CA ILE A 65 -14.34 -9.49 16.98
C ILE A 65 -14.74 -8.44 15.95
N THR A 66 -15.11 -7.25 16.41
CA THR A 66 -15.44 -6.11 15.56
C THR A 66 -14.28 -5.13 15.59
N LEU A 67 -13.70 -4.81 14.44
CA LEU A 67 -12.68 -3.78 14.28
C LEU A 67 -13.29 -2.57 13.57
N ALA A 68 -13.68 -1.58 14.35
CA ALA A 68 -14.36 -0.36 13.91
C ALA A 68 -13.35 0.72 13.49
N LEU A 69 -13.40 1.18 12.23
CA LEU A 69 -12.50 2.21 11.71
C LEU A 69 -13.20 3.57 11.71
N GLY A 70 -12.96 4.38 12.75
CA GLY A 70 -13.54 5.71 12.92
C GLY A 70 -12.60 6.86 12.54
N GLN A 71 -13.19 8.03 12.26
CA GLN A 71 -12.45 9.27 12.09
C GLN A 71 -12.10 9.86 13.46
N GLY A 72 -10.82 10.10 13.72
CA GLY A 72 -10.35 10.86 14.88
C GLY A 72 -10.42 12.36 14.61
N GLN A 73 -10.82 13.14 15.62
CA GLN A 73 -10.70 14.60 15.61
C GLN A 73 -9.33 15.00 16.13
N ASP A 74 -8.76 16.07 15.58
CA ASP A 74 -7.48 16.65 16.01
C ASP A 74 -6.27 15.70 15.98
N LEU A 75 -6.35 14.64 15.17
CA LEU A 75 -5.25 13.71 14.91
C LEU A 75 -4.58 14.05 13.57
N CYS A 76 -3.26 13.88 13.48
CA CYS A 76 -2.57 13.94 12.19
C CYS A 76 -3.01 12.77 11.27
N ASP A 77 -2.81 12.89 9.95
CA ASP A 77 -3.25 11.89 8.96
C ASP A 77 -2.79 10.45 9.22
N GLN A 78 -1.65 10.32 9.92
CA GLN A 78 -1.00 9.05 10.25
C GLN A 78 -1.13 8.67 11.72
N CYS A 79 -1.75 9.53 12.52
CA CYS A 79 -1.96 9.36 13.94
C CYS A 79 -3.23 8.53 14.18
N TYR A 80 -3.23 7.75 15.26
CA TYR A 80 -4.41 6.99 15.67
C TYR A 80 -4.47 6.77 17.18
N VAL A 81 -5.66 6.47 17.67
CA VAL A 81 -5.94 5.96 19.01
C VAL A 81 -6.68 4.62 18.89
N ILE A 82 -6.50 3.73 19.86
CA ILE A 82 -7.22 2.46 19.94
C ILE A 82 -7.95 2.38 21.27
N ASP A 83 -9.21 1.97 21.19
CA ASP A 83 -10.10 1.78 22.32
C ASP A 83 -10.67 0.36 22.24
N VAL A 84 -10.74 -0.35 23.36
CA VAL A 84 -11.17 -1.76 23.38
C VAL A 84 -12.22 -1.94 24.45
N ASP A 85 -13.38 -2.45 24.04
CA ASP A 85 -14.48 -2.85 24.90
C ASP A 85 -14.90 -4.28 24.54
N ASP A 86 -14.46 -5.23 25.36
CA ASP A 86 -14.67 -6.67 25.17
C ASP A 86 -14.21 -7.14 23.77
N THR A 87 -15.15 -7.41 22.87
CA THR A 87 -14.91 -7.91 21.50
C THR A 87 -14.94 -6.80 20.44
N VAL A 88 -15.04 -5.54 20.85
CA VAL A 88 -15.06 -4.37 19.96
C VAL A 88 -13.76 -3.58 20.12
N ILE A 89 -12.99 -3.52 19.04
CA ILE A 89 -11.78 -2.70 18.92
C ILE A 89 -12.13 -1.50 18.04
N THR A 90 -12.10 -0.31 18.60
CA THR A 90 -12.33 0.94 17.86
C THR A 90 -11.01 1.64 17.60
N VAL A 91 -10.66 1.79 16.32
CA VAL A 91 -9.51 2.57 15.87
C VAL A 91 -10.01 3.91 15.37
N ARG A 92 -9.58 5.01 15.99
CA ARG A 92 -9.86 6.37 15.49
C ARG A 92 -8.58 6.95 14.91
N GLY A 93 -8.54 7.17 13.60
CA GLY A 93 -7.36 7.70 12.90
C GLY A 93 -7.63 9.07 12.28
N GLY A 94 -6.61 9.93 12.19
CA GLY A 94 -6.73 11.26 11.57
C GLY A 94 -6.92 11.22 10.06
N GLY A 95 -6.40 10.19 9.40
CA GLY A 95 -6.63 9.88 7.99
C GLY A 95 -6.71 8.37 7.74
N LEU A 96 -6.78 7.96 6.47
CA LEU A 96 -6.86 6.55 6.09
C LEU A 96 -5.63 5.77 6.58
N LEU A 97 -4.42 6.32 6.44
CA LEU A 97 -3.20 5.68 6.94
C LEU A 97 -3.24 5.48 8.44
N GLY A 98 -3.62 6.49 9.23
CA GLY A 98 -3.78 6.34 10.67
C GLY A 98 -4.75 5.21 11.05
N ARG A 99 -5.90 5.12 10.36
CA ARG A 99 -6.85 4.02 10.58
C ARG A 99 -6.27 2.65 10.22
N LEU A 100 -5.57 2.52 9.10
CA LEU A 100 -4.95 1.25 8.70
C LEU A 100 -3.75 0.87 9.58
N TYR A 101 -3.00 1.84 10.10
CA TYR A 101 -1.93 1.60 11.07
C TYR A 101 -2.48 1.09 12.40
N GLY A 102 -3.56 1.69 12.90
CA GLY A 102 -4.23 1.21 14.11
C GLY A 102 -4.89 -0.16 13.90
N ALA A 103 -5.48 -0.41 12.72
CA ALA A 103 -5.99 -1.73 12.36
C ALA A 103 -4.87 -2.79 12.36
N SER A 104 -3.71 -2.45 11.80
CA SER A 104 -2.54 -3.32 11.78
C SER A 104 -1.97 -3.55 13.19
N HIS A 105 -2.03 -2.54 14.07
CA HIS A 105 -1.66 -2.67 15.48
C HIS A 105 -2.60 -3.63 16.21
N ALA A 106 -3.91 -3.51 16.01
CA ALA A 106 -4.88 -4.45 16.56
C ALA A 106 -4.62 -5.89 16.09
N LEU A 107 -4.33 -6.10 14.80
CA LEU A 107 -3.94 -7.41 14.28
C LEU A 107 -2.67 -7.94 14.94
N GLU A 108 -1.64 -7.12 15.13
CA GLU A 108 -0.42 -7.58 15.80
C GLU A 108 -0.62 -7.95 17.26
N ALA A 109 -1.48 -7.22 17.98
CA ALA A 109 -1.89 -7.57 19.34
C ALA A 109 -2.61 -8.94 19.38
N MET A 110 -3.36 -9.28 18.32
CA MET A 110 -3.96 -10.60 18.13
C MET A 110 -2.99 -11.68 17.60
N GLY A 111 -1.70 -11.36 17.44
CA GLY A 111 -0.67 -12.33 17.07
C GLY A 111 -0.30 -12.40 15.58
N TYR A 112 -0.90 -11.58 14.71
CA TYR A 112 -0.50 -11.52 13.29
C TYR A 112 0.91 -10.95 13.13
N ARG A 113 1.69 -11.40 12.13
CA ARG A 113 2.99 -10.79 11.77
C ARG A 113 3.16 -10.61 10.26
N PHE A 114 3.60 -9.43 9.85
CA PHE A 114 3.65 -8.99 8.45
C PHE A 114 5.08 -8.92 7.92
N HIS A 115 5.76 -10.07 7.82
CA HIS A 115 7.18 -10.14 7.48
C HIS A 115 7.45 -10.11 5.96
N HIS A 116 6.44 -10.36 5.14
CA HIS A 116 6.56 -10.41 3.68
C HIS A 116 5.33 -9.81 2.98
N PRO A 117 5.45 -9.24 1.77
CA PRO A 117 4.31 -8.68 1.03
C PRO A 117 3.20 -9.68 0.71
N TYR A 118 3.61 -10.92 0.41
CA TYR A 118 2.71 -11.97 -0.10
C TYR A 118 2.36 -13.02 0.96
N GLU A 119 2.94 -12.93 2.16
CA GLU A 119 2.77 -13.93 3.20
C GLU A 119 2.77 -13.28 4.59
N SER A 120 1.69 -13.49 5.32
CA SER A 120 1.55 -13.09 6.73
C SER A 120 1.56 -14.32 7.61
N LEU A 121 2.18 -14.22 8.80
CA LEU A 121 2.01 -15.23 9.84
C LEU A 121 0.67 -14.98 10.53
N LEU A 122 -0.19 -15.99 10.50
CA LEU A 122 -1.54 -15.94 11.06
C LEU A 122 -1.56 -16.60 12.45
N PRO A 123 -2.30 -16.05 13.43
CA PRO A 123 -2.46 -16.70 14.72
C PRO A 123 -3.39 -17.91 14.61
N GLU A 124 -3.16 -18.93 15.46
CA GLU A 124 -4.02 -20.13 15.49
C GLU A 124 -5.47 -19.77 15.88
N GLY A 125 -5.63 -18.90 16.88
CA GLY A 125 -6.92 -18.37 17.34
C GLY A 125 -7.00 -16.85 17.27
N LEU A 126 -8.22 -16.31 17.37
CA LEU A 126 -8.44 -14.87 17.51
C LEU A 126 -8.82 -14.57 18.95
N GLU A 127 -7.96 -13.86 19.65
CA GLU A 127 -8.16 -13.45 21.04
C GLU A 127 -7.82 -11.96 21.19
N VAL A 128 -8.66 -11.24 21.93
CA VAL A 128 -8.40 -9.84 22.29
C VAL A 128 -7.87 -9.84 23.72
N ASP A 129 -6.66 -9.34 23.89
CA ASP A 129 -6.09 -9.00 25.19
C ASP A 129 -6.24 -7.49 25.39
N PRO A 130 -7.19 -7.01 26.21
CA PRO A 130 -7.37 -5.58 26.46
C PRO A 130 -6.11 -4.91 27.03
N ASP A 131 -5.28 -5.64 27.78
CA ASP A 131 -4.06 -5.11 28.40
C ASP A 131 -2.94 -4.88 27.36
N ALA A 132 -3.08 -5.42 26.15
CA ALA A 132 -2.18 -5.15 25.02
C ALA A 132 -2.37 -3.75 24.41
N PHE A 133 -3.42 -3.03 24.79
CA PHE A 133 -3.77 -1.72 24.24
C PHE A 133 -3.59 -0.60 25.28
N PRO A 134 -2.96 0.53 24.93
CA PRO A 134 -2.68 1.61 25.88
C PRO A 134 -3.90 2.52 26.19
N GLY A 135 -5.08 2.15 25.70
CA GLY A 135 -6.34 2.87 25.92
C GLY A 135 -6.55 4.12 25.05
N PRO A 136 -7.75 4.71 25.11
CA PRO A 136 -8.19 5.77 24.21
C PRO A 136 -7.47 7.12 24.40
N ASP A 137 -6.81 7.32 25.54
CA ASP A 137 -6.08 8.56 25.86
C ASP A 137 -4.65 8.58 25.27
N THR A 138 -4.20 7.47 24.69
CA THR A 138 -2.85 7.34 24.12
C THR A 138 -2.88 7.53 22.60
N VAL A 139 -2.35 8.67 22.14
CA VAL A 139 -2.16 8.93 20.71
C VAL A 139 -0.87 8.26 20.23
N HIS A 140 -1.01 7.38 19.22
CA HIS A 140 0.11 6.85 18.47
C HIS A 140 0.42 7.77 17.29
N ALA A 141 1.67 8.22 17.20
CA ALA A 141 2.17 9.05 16.10
C ALA A 141 3.54 8.54 15.64
N PRO A 142 3.87 8.65 14.34
CA PRO A 142 5.21 8.34 13.88
C PRO A 142 6.21 9.39 14.36
N GLU A 143 7.39 8.95 14.82
CA GLU A 143 8.48 9.86 15.21
C GLU A 143 9.05 10.61 14.00
N ILE A 144 9.22 9.90 12.87
CA ILE A 144 9.63 10.52 11.60
C ILE A 144 8.36 11.03 10.91
N GLY A 145 8.14 12.35 11.04
CA GLY A 145 7.12 13.07 10.29
C GLY A 145 7.40 13.03 8.78
N GLY A 146 6.36 12.83 7.98
CA GLY A 146 6.46 12.80 6.51
C GLY A 146 6.58 11.39 5.92
N ARG A 147 7.64 11.16 5.14
CA ARG A 147 7.82 9.95 4.31
C ARG A 147 8.63 8.89 5.06
N ARG A 148 8.03 7.71 5.21
CA ARG A 148 8.68 6.49 5.67
C ARG A 148 8.34 5.41 4.67
N GLY A 149 9.32 4.73 4.10
CA GLY A 149 9.02 3.86 2.99
C GLY A 149 10.19 3.05 2.53
N ILE A 150 9.97 2.38 1.41
CA ILE A 150 10.97 1.56 0.75
C ILE A 150 11.21 2.07 -0.66
N HIS A 151 12.44 1.89 -1.12
CA HIS A 151 12.83 2.07 -2.49
C HIS A 151 13.01 0.67 -3.10
N LEU A 152 12.12 0.30 -4.02
CA LEU A 152 12.12 -0.97 -4.71
C LEU A 152 13.18 -0.95 -5.82
N HIS A 153 14.06 -1.93 -5.79
CA HIS A 153 15.07 -2.11 -6.82
C HIS A 153 14.43 -2.81 -8.03
N THR A 154 14.45 -2.16 -9.19
CA THR A 154 13.86 -2.67 -10.46
C THR A 154 14.90 -2.87 -11.56
N LEU A 155 16.17 -2.51 -11.30
CA LEU A 155 17.27 -2.49 -12.29
C LEU A 155 17.70 -3.88 -12.79
N HIS A 156 17.22 -4.94 -12.17
CA HIS A 156 17.41 -6.30 -12.66
C HIS A 156 16.20 -7.17 -12.30
N PRO A 157 16.03 -8.33 -12.99
CA PRO A 157 14.87 -9.19 -12.78
C PRO A 157 14.76 -9.66 -11.33
N LEU A 158 13.85 -9.02 -10.60
CA LEU A 158 13.36 -9.35 -9.27
C LEU A 158 11.84 -9.26 -9.30
N ASP A 159 11.18 -9.82 -8.29
CA ASP A 159 9.72 -9.71 -8.15
C ASP A 159 9.24 -8.27 -8.33
N THR A 160 9.90 -7.31 -7.71
CA THR A 160 9.56 -5.88 -7.76
C THR A 160 9.61 -5.26 -9.16
N MET A 161 10.46 -5.76 -10.07
CA MET A 161 10.46 -5.33 -11.46
C MET A 161 9.18 -5.77 -12.16
N PHE A 162 8.76 -7.02 -11.96
CA PHE A 162 7.54 -7.56 -12.56
C PHE A 162 6.28 -6.98 -11.93
N ASP A 163 6.36 -6.60 -10.65
CA ASP A 163 5.26 -5.95 -9.92
C ASP A 163 5.07 -4.51 -10.41
N ALA A 164 6.13 -3.69 -10.32
CA ALA A 164 6.04 -2.24 -10.45
C ALA A 164 6.20 -1.72 -11.88
N TRP A 165 6.95 -2.43 -12.71
CA TRP A 165 7.44 -1.88 -13.98
C TRP A 165 6.88 -2.60 -15.21
N VAL A 166 6.95 -3.93 -15.24
CA VAL A 166 6.54 -4.72 -16.41
C VAL A 166 5.00 -4.82 -16.47
N PRO A 167 4.35 -4.34 -17.53
CA PRO A 167 2.91 -4.50 -17.70
C PRO A 167 2.50 -5.97 -17.66
N SER A 168 1.59 -6.31 -16.75
CA SER A 168 1.08 -7.67 -16.60
C SER A 168 -0.30 -7.66 -15.94
N GLU A 169 -1.09 -8.72 -16.17
CA GLU A 169 -2.43 -8.87 -15.59
C GLU A 169 -2.40 -8.86 -14.05
N ASP A 170 -1.36 -9.47 -13.45
CA ASP A 170 -1.24 -9.62 -12.00
C ASP A 170 -0.39 -8.51 -11.34
N GLY A 171 0.39 -7.74 -12.11
CA GLY A 171 1.37 -6.80 -11.55
C GLY A 171 0.73 -5.72 -10.67
N VAL A 172 -0.45 -5.21 -11.04
CA VAL A 172 -1.20 -4.24 -10.22
C VAL A 172 -1.64 -4.85 -8.89
N GLU A 173 -2.09 -6.11 -8.89
CA GLU A 173 -2.48 -6.80 -7.66
C GLU A 173 -1.26 -7.06 -6.77
N ARG A 174 -0.16 -7.53 -7.36
CA ARG A 174 1.11 -7.77 -6.65
C ARG A 174 1.67 -6.48 -6.04
N MET A 175 1.69 -5.37 -6.78
CA MET A 175 2.03 -4.06 -6.20
C MET A 175 1.07 -3.60 -5.12
N GLY A 176 -0.22 -3.92 -5.25
CA GLY A 176 -1.20 -3.70 -4.20
C GLY A 176 -0.83 -4.42 -2.89
N ALA A 177 -0.35 -5.65 -2.97
CA ALA A 177 0.11 -6.39 -1.79
C ALA A 177 1.40 -5.79 -1.18
N VAL A 178 2.33 -5.29 -2.01
CA VAL A 178 3.49 -4.53 -1.52
C VAL A 178 3.05 -3.24 -0.80
N ALA A 179 2.11 -2.49 -1.38
CA ALA A 179 1.53 -1.30 -0.76
C ALA A 179 0.87 -1.62 0.60
N ASP A 180 0.03 -2.65 0.65
CA ASP A 180 -0.62 -3.05 1.89
C ASP A 180 0.40 -3.48 2.95
N TRP A 181 1.47 -4.18 2.55
CA TRP A 181 2.55 -4.57 3.43
C TRP A 181 3.31 -3.38 4.00
N VAL A 182 3.58 -2.36 3.18
CA VAL A 182 4.17 -1.09 3.66
C VAL A 182 3.26 -0.41 4.67
N VAL A 183 1.94 -0.36 4.41
CA VAL A 183 0.97 0.19 5.37
C VAL A 183 0.96 -0.60 6.67
N ARG A 184 0.95 -1.94 6.60
CA ARG A 184 1.01 -2.81 7.78
C ARG A 184 2.29 -2.60 8.60
N ASN A 185 3.39 -2.21 7.96
CA ASN A 185 4.64 -1.85 8.61
C ASN A 185 4.79 -0.33 8.87
N ARG A 186 3.67 0.42 8.86
CA ARG A 186 3.57 1.85 9.18
C ARG A 186 4.41 2.76 8.28
N GLY A 187 4.67 2.32 7.05
CA GLY A 187 5.21 3.15 5.99
C GLY A 187 4.12 3.99 5.31
N SER A 188 4.52 5.14 4.78
CA SER A 188 3.72 6.15 4.10
C SER A 188 4.19 6.43 2.65
N HIS A 189 5.22 5.72 2.17
CA HIS A 189 5.81 5.96 0.85
C HIS A 189 6.29 4.67 0.16
N LEU A 190 6.10 4.60 -1.15
CA LEU A 190 6.67 3.61 -2.05
C LEU A 190 7.41 4.31 -3.19
N GLN A 191 8.60 3.85 -3.54
CA GLN A 191 9.34 4.35 -4.69
C GLN A 191 9.96 3.19 -5.45
N TRP A 192 10.13 3.30 -6.77
CA TRP A 192 10.90 2.36 -7.59
C TRP A 192 11.75 3.08 -8.62
N VAL A 193 12.74 2.40 -9.21
CA VAL A 193 13.61 2.97 -10.25
C VAL A 193 12.92 2.86 -11.61
N ALA A 194 13.00 3.92 -12.41
CA ALA A 194 12.59 3.89 -13.80
C ALA A 194 13.62 3.19 -14.67
N LEU A 195 13.19 2.51 -15.73
CA LEU A 195 14.05 1.81 -16.68
C LEU A 195 13.95 2.41 -18.11
N ASP A 196 14.97 2.24 -18.92
CA ASP A 196 15.05 2.80 -20.28
C ASP A 196 14.22 2.04 -21.33
N ASP A 197 13.73 0.83 -21.03
CA ASP A 197 12.99 0.01 -22.01
C ASP A 197 11.69 0.66 -22.51
N ILE A 198 11.16 1.63 -21.76
CA ILE A 198 10.02 2.44 -22.21
C ILE A 198 10.36 3.34 -23.41
N LEU A 199 11.63 3.49 -23.77
CA LEU A 199 12.11 4.22 -24.95
C LEU A 199 12.07 3.36 -26.23
N ASP A 200 11.93 2.03 -26.11
CA ASP A 200 12.07 1.11 -27.24
C ASP A 200 11.01 1.35 -28.33
N SER A 201 9.78 1.69 -27.94
CA SER A 201 8.69 2.01 -28.87
C SER A 201 7.56 2.79 -28.19
N SER A 202 6.74 3.47 -28.99
CA SER A 202 5.52 4.14 -28.50
C SER A 202 4.53 3.16 -27.85
N ASP A 203 4.46 1.93 -28.34
CA ASP A 203 3.55 0.91 -27.83
C ASP A 203 4.03 0.39 -26.46
N THR A 204 5.35 0.20 -26.31
CA THR A 204 5.97 -0.15 -25.02
C THR A 204 5.71 0.93 -23.98
N HIS A 205 5.94 2.21 -24.33
CA HIS A 205 5.65 3.34 -23.45
C HIS A 205 4.18 3.42 -23.06
N ALA A 206 3.26 3.27 -24.02
CA ALA A 206 1.83 3.35 -23.76
C ALA A 206 1.37 2.24 -22.80
N ALA A 207 1.84 1.01 -22.99
CA ALA A 207 1.51 -0.12 -22.11
C ALA A 207 2.08 0.09 -20.70
N TRP A 208 3.32 0.56 -20.58
CA TRP A 208 3.92 0.92 -19.31
C TRP A 208 3.17 2.04 -18.59
N LYS A 209 2.75 3.07 -19.33
CA LYS A 209 2.01 4.22 -18.77
C LYS A 209 0.66 3.78 -18.21
N GLU A 210 -0.09 2.96 -18.95
CA GLU A 210 -1.37 2.41 -18.48
C GLU A 210 -1.19 1.56 -17.21
N HIS A 211 -0.20 0.66 -17.21
CA HIS A 211 0.15 -0.15 -16.03
C HIS A 211 0.52 0.72 -14.83
N THR A 212 1.42 1.69 -15.04
CA THR A 212 1.89 2.59 -13.98
C THR A 212 0.75 3.43 -13.40
N GLN A 213 -0.18 3.91 -14.23
CA GLN A 213 -1.37 4.62 -13.75
C GLN A 213 -2.24 3.72 -12.85
N ALA A 214 -2.42 2.45 -13.21
CA ALA A 214 -3.16 1.50 -12.40
C ALA A 214 -2.46 1.21 -11.07
N VAL A 215 -1.12 1.05 -11.08
CA VAL A 215 -0.29 0.89 -9.87
C VAL A 215 -0.40 2.13 -8.97
N LEU A 216 -0.22 3.33 -9.51
CA LEU A 216 -0.31 4.59 -8.75
C LEU A 216 -1.69 4.74 -8.09
N LYS A 217 -2.77 4.52 -8.85
CA LYS A 217 -4.13 4.52 -8.31
C LYS A 217 -4.28 3.51 -7.16
N ARG A 218 -3.67 2.33 -7.27
CA ARG A 218 -3.72 1.31 -6.21
C ARG A 218 -2.93 1.73 -4.96
N VAL A 219 -1.75 2.34 -5.12
CA VAL A 219 -0.90 2.84 -4.04
C VAL A 219 -1.60 3.99 -3.30
N HIS A 220 -2.10 4.98 -4.02
CA HIS A 220 -2.85 6.11 -3.45
C HIS A 220 -4.17 5.69 -2.81
N GLY A 221 -4.81 4.63 -3.32
CA GLY A 221 -6.05 4.08 -2.78
C GLY A 221 -5.95 3.58 -1.33
N VAL A 222 -4.74 3.33 -0.83
CA VAL A 222 -4.48 3.03 0.60
C VAL A 222 -3.78 4.16 1.35
N GLY A 223 -3.70 5.35 0.73
CA GLY A 223 -3.17 6.58 1.32
C GLY A 223 -1.65 6.71 1.28
N LEU A 224 -0.92 5.78 0.65
CA LEU A 224 0.52 5.92 0.44
C LEU A 224 0.82 6.98 -0.62
N THR A 225 1.99 7.60 -0.51
CA THR A 225 2.59 8.37 -1.60
C THR A 225 3.48 7.47 -2.47
N ALA A 226 3.64 7.83 -3.74
CA ALA A 226 4.47 7.12 -4.71
C ALA A 226 5.61 7.99 -5.24
N GLY A 227 6.75 7.39 -5.55
CA GLY A 227 7.90 8.08 -6.13
C GLY A 227 8.55 7.30 -7.27
N LEU A 228 9.24 8.02 -8.14
CA LEU A 228 10.03 7.45 -9.23
C LEU A 228 11.49 7.89 -9.13
N GLY A 229 12.40 6.92 -9.08
CA GLY A 229 13.84 7.14 -9.19
C GLY A 229 14.24 7.28 -10.65
N ILE A 230 14.89 8.40 -10.99
CA ILE A 230 15.33 8.72 -12.34
C ILE A 230 16.82 9.05 -12.29
N GLN A 231 17.57 8.59 -13.28
CA GLN A 231 18.95 8.98 -13.43
C GLN A 231 19.06 10.26 -14.28
N LEU A 232 19.92 11.18 -13.87
CA LEU A 232 20.12 12.43 -14.60
C LEU A 232 21.03 12.21 -15.82
N PHE A 233 22.11 11.42 -15.66
CA PHE A 233 23.13 11.25 -16.68
C PHE A 233 23.37 9.77 -17.02
N GLY A 234 23.20 9.38 -18.27
CA GLY A 234 23.46 8.01 -18.76
C GLY A 234 24.92 7.58 -18.67
N SER A 235 25.87 8.50 -18.45
CA SER A 235 27.29 8.15 -18.27
C SER A 235 27.56 7.24 -17.06
N GLY A 236 26.70 7.27 -16.05
CA GLY A 236 26.76 6.40 -14.87
C GLY A 236 25.75 5.25 -14.87
N ASN A 237 25.09 4.97 -16.01
CA ASN A 237 24.04 3.96 -16.13
C ASN A 237 24.68 2.62 -16.52
N LEU A 238 24.58 1.60 -15.64
CA LEU A 238 25.10 0.24 -15.91
C LEU A 238 24.00 -0.82 -16.00
N GLN A 239 22.74 -0.47 -15.70
CA GLN A 239 21.67 -1.44 -15.46
C GLN A 239 20.31 -1.02 -16.09
N LEU A 240 20.34 -0.37 -17.25
CA LEU A 240 19.14 0.08 -17.99
C LEU A 240 18.26 1.06 -17.18
N ALA A 241 18.85 1.84 -16.28
CA ALA A 241 18.14 2.84 -15.50
C ALA A 241 17.67 3.97 -16.42
N PHE A 242 16.44 4.43 -16.31
CA PHE A 242 15.96 5.56 -17.11
C PHE A 242 16.82 6.80 -16.88
N ASP A 243 17.48 7.30 -17.92
CA ASP A 243 18.25 8.53 -17.86
C ASP A 243 17.63 9.70 -18.63
N LEU A 244 17.75 10.91 -18.10
CA LEU A 244 17.24 12.12 -18.75
C LEU A 244 18.18 12.69 -19.82
N VAL A 245 19.43 12.22 -19.85
CA VAL A 245 20.48 12.71 -20.75
C VAL A 245 21.38 11.55 -21.16
N ASP A 246 21.48 11.31 -22.46
CA ASP A 246 22.30 10.23 -22.98
C ASP A 246 23.79 10.45 -22.72
N LYS A 247 24.53 9.36 -22.62
CA LYS A 247 25.98 9.40 -22.49
C LYS A 247 26.64 10.06 -23.71
N GLY A 248 27.50 11.06 -23.46
CA GLY A 248 28.36 11.65 -24.48
C GLY A 248 27.71 12.77 -25.30
N THR A 249 26.55 13.26 -24.87
CA THR A 249 25.84 14.39 -25.48
C THR A 249 26.48 15.72 -25.10
N THR A 250 26.45 16.68 -26.03
CA THR A 250 26.89 18.07 -25.80
C THR A 250 25.87 18.81 -24.94
N ILE A 251 26.27 19.80 -24.15
CA ILE A 251 25.37 20.60 -23.28
C ILE A 251 24.13 21.13 -24.03
N GLU A 252 24.28 21.56 -25.28
CA GLU A 252 23.17 22.01 -26.11
C GLU A 252 22.15 20.89 -26.37
N ALA A 253 22.63 19.71 -26.78
CA ALA A 253 21.80 18.52 -26.98
C ALA A 253 21.13 18.04 -25.67
N GLN A 254 21.84 18.11 -24.53
CA GLN A 254 21.26 17.77 -23.22
C GLN A 254 20.00 18.60 -22.94
N ARG A 255 20.02 19.89 -23.24
CA ARG A 255 18.86 20.78 -23.05
C ARG A 255 17.67 20.37 -23.92
N GLU A 256 17.93 19.84 -25.11
CA GLU A 256 16.89 19.38 -26.03
C GLU A 256 16.32 18.01 -25.61
N GLU A 257 17.11 17.15 -24.95
CA GLU A 257 16.71 15.82 -24.47
C GLU A 257 15.89 15.87 -23.17
N LEU A 258 16.26 16.73 -22.21
CA LEU A 258 15.70 16.76 -20.85
C LEU A 258 14.17 16.87 -20.83
N GLY A 259 13.60 17.81 -21.60
CA GLY A 259 12.16 18.08 -21.59
C GLY A 259 11.34 16.89 -22.09
N PRO A 260 11.54 16.44 -23.35
CA PRO A 260 10.84 15.28 -23.89
C PRO A 260 11.01 14.01 -23.06
N ARG A 261 12.20 13.75 -22.50
CA ARG A 261 12.41 12.56 -21.64
C ARG A 261 11.69 12.69 -20.31
N LEU A 262 11.70 13.87 -19.69
CA LEU A 262 10.94 14.09 -18.47
C LEU A 262 9.44 13.93 -18.71
N ASP A 263 8.92 14.40 -19.86
CA ASP A 263 7.52 14.25 -20.23
C ASP A 263 7.10 12.77 -20.32
N LEU A 264 7.98 11.87 -20.76
CA LEU A 264 7.67 10.42 -20.82
C LEU A 264 7.32 9.82 -19.45
N VAL A 265 7.90 10.34 -18.36
CA VAL A 265 7.72 9.82 -16.99
C VAL A 265 6.90 10.73 -16.08
N THR A 266 6.42 11.86 -16.61
CA THR A 266 5.61 12.84 -15.86
C THR A 266 4.23 13.09 -16.46
N ASP A 267 4.08 13.04 -17.78
CA ASP A 267 2.80 13.36 -18.41
C ASP A 267 1.73 12.32 -18.04
N GLY A 268 0.66 12.78 -17.39
CA GLY A 268 -0.47 11.93 -16.99
C GLY A 268 -0.14 10.89 -15.92
N LEU A 269 0.98 11.03 -15.21
CA LEU A 269 1.41 10.14 -14.11
C LEU A 269 1.43 10.91 -12.80
N ASP A 270 0.69 10.40 -11.82
CA ASP A 270 0.49 11.06 -10.53
C ASP A 270 1.55 10.64 -9.49
N PHE A 271 2.84 10.78 -9.82
CA PHE A 271 3.89 10.55 -8.82
C PHE A 271 3.97 11.74 -7.85
N ASP A 272 4.09 11.46 -6.55
CA ASP A 272 4.27 12.48 -5.51
C ASP A 272 5.72 12.98 -5.40
N LEU A 273 6.66 12.22 -5.98
CA LEU A 273 8.09 12.48 -5.87
C LEU A 273 8.86 11.96 -7.08
N TYR A 274 9.75 12.80 -7.61
CA TYR A 274 10.81 12.38 -8.52
C TYR A 274 12.15 12.48 -7.80
N ASN A 275 12.87 11.36 -7.71
CA ASN A 275 14.18 11.29 -7.08
C ASN A 275 15.25 11.23 -8.17
N LEU A 276 16.00 12.32 -8.32
CA LEU A 276 17.06 12.43 -9.32
C LEU A 276 18.38 11.92 -8.77
N SER A 277 18.93 10.86 -9.38
CA SER A 277 20.27 10.35 -9.12
C SER A 277 21.25 10.92 -10.14
N PHE A 278 22.45 11.31 -9.71
CA PHE A 278 23.51 11.82 -10.59
C PHE A 278 24.28 10.70 -11.32
N GLY A 279 23.87 9.44 -11.13
CA GLY A 279 24.52 8.25 -11.68
C GLY A 279 25.05 7.33 -10.58
N GLU A 280 25.26 6.05 -10.92
CA GLU A 280 25.74 5.04 -9.96
C GLU A 280 27.25 5.17 -9.68
N PHE A 281 28.01 5.65 -10.66
CA PHE A 281 29.47 5.79 -10.58
C PHE A 281 29.92 7.15 -11.11
N PHE A 282 30.72 7.85 -10.31
CA PHE A 282 31.36 9.09 -10.72
C PHE A 282 32.66 8.79 -11.47
N GLY A 283 32.64 8.98 -12.79
CA GLY A 283 33.82 9.04 -13.66
C GLY A 283 33.73 10.18 -14.70
N ALA A 284 32.64 10.96 -14.67
CA ALA A 284 32.46 12.17 -15.44
C ALA A 284 32.71 13.37 -14.52
N ASP A 285 33.47 14.37 -15.00
CA ASP A 285 33.60 15.66 -14.34
C ASP A 285 32.20 16.33 -14.35
N PRO A 286 31.69 16.82 -13.20
CA PRO A 286 30.36 17.41 -13.10
C PRO A 286 30.16 18.67 -13.95
#